data_AF-A0A9D6LT20-F1
#
_entry.id   AF-A0A9D6LT20-F1
#
_cell.length_a   1.000
_cell.length_b   1.000
_cell.length_c   1.000
_cell.angle_alpha   90.00
_cell.angle_beta   90.00
_cell.angle_gamma   90.00
#
_symmetry.space_group_name_H-M   'P 1'
#
loop_
_entity.id
_entity.type
_entity.pdbx_description
1 polymer ?
#
loop_
_entity_poly.entity_id
_entity_poly.type
_entity_poly.pdbx_seq_one_letter_code
_entity_poly.pdbx_strand_id
1 'polypeptide(L)'
;MTEIGVTRETLSLDFVAGLVVGEGTFYWTMAGDGYKRPVFCLKMPIRDYNLVMDVRDSLGLTSEKVYEYHHGGRHYAMLIVRNIGSLKNIVIPLLWPKLSGYKKRQFQWWFKQFKSSATNPSYRFFHDAFRLKFPDLY
;
A
#
# COMPACT_ATOMS: atom_id res chain seq x y z
N MET A 1 -4.49 -18.79 32.82
CA MET A 1 -4.55 -17.34 32.59
C MET A 1 -5.66 -17.11 31.60
N THR A 2 -6.73 -16.45 32.04
CA THR A 2 -7.84 -16.08 31.16
C THR A 2 -7.29 -15.02 30.21
N GLU A 3 -7.16 -15.35 28.93
CA GLU A 3 -6.97 -14.33 27.89
C GLU A 3 -8.12 -13.34 28.08
N ILE A 4 -7.79 -12.11 28.44
CA ILE A 4 -8.74 -11.01 28.37
C ILE A 4 -9.21 -11.05 26.92
N GLY A 5 -10.50 -11.33 26.72
CA GLY A 5 -11.10 -11.56 25.40
C GLY A 5 -11.09 -10.30 24.56
N VAL A 6 -9.90 -9.82 24.20
CA VAL A 6 -9.69 -8.73 23.26
C VAL A 6 -9.94 -9.32 21.90
N THR A 7 -11.19 -9.22 21.45
CA THR A 7 -11.53 -9.49 20.07
C THR A 7 -10.67 -8.60 19.18
N ARG A 8 -9.96 -9.22 18.23
CA ARG A 8 -9.16 -8.48 17.25
C ARG A 8 -10.11 -7.64 16.40
N GLU A 9 -10.21 -6.35 16.70
CA GLU A 9 -11.10 -5.45 15.99
C GLU A 9 -10.52 -5.12 14.62
N THR A 10 -11.35 -5.26 13.58
CA THR A 10 -11.03 -4.75 12.25
C THR A 10 -10.87 -3.23 12.34
N LEU A 11 -9.65 -2.75 12.12
CA LEU A 11 -9.37 -1.30 12.04
C LEU A 11 -10.25 -0.63 11.00
N SER A 12 -10.81 0.53 11.33
CA SER A 12 -11.59 1.32 10.38
C SER A 12 -10.73 1.81 9.22
N LEU A 13 -11.33 1.95 8.04
CA LEU A 13 -10.60 2.43 6.86
C LEU A 13 -10.07 3.86 7.03
N ASP A 14 -10.74 4.69 7.84
CA ASP A 14 -10.26 6.06 8.11
C ASP A 14 -9.00 6.05 8.99
N PHE A 15 -8.95 5.17 9.99
CA PHE A 15 -7.76 4.97 10.80
C PHE A 15 -6.59 4.44 9.95
N VAL A 16 -6.84 3.42 9.12
CA VAL A 16 -5.84 2.88 8.18
C VAL A 16 -5.36 3.96 7.22
N ALA A 17 -6.26 4.77 6.64
CA ALA A 17 -5.87 5.86 5.76
C ALA A 17 -5.02 6.91 6.47
N GLY A 18 -5.34 7.25 7.73
CA GLY A 18 -4.53 8.15 8.56
C GLY A 18 -3.10 7.64 8.76
N LEU A 19 -2.94 6.35 9.08
CA LEU A 19 -1.63 5.71 9.18
C LEU A 19 -0.88 5.74 7.85
N VAL A 20 -1.55 5.47 6.73
CA VAL A 20 -0.93 5.52 5.40
C VAL A 20 -0.52 6.94 5.02
N VAL A 21 -1.28 7.96 5.42
CA VAL A 21 -0.92 9.36 5.20
C VAL A 21 0.39 9.71 5.93
N GLY A 22 0.56 9.23 7.17
CA GLY A 22 1.75 9.44 7.97
C GLY A 22 2.96 8.61 7.53
N GLU A 23 2.80 7.29 7.41
CA GLU A 23 3.90 6.32 7.32
C GLU A 23 3.93 5.52 6.00
N GLY A 24 2.81 5.48 5.27
CA GLY A 24 2.70 4.76 4.00
C GLY A 24 3.53 5.42 2.91
N THR A 25 3.97 4.67 1.89
CA THR A 25 4.74 5.20 0.76
C THR A 25 4.34 4.52 -0.54
N PHE A 26 4.13 5.33 -1.58
CA PHE A 26 3.92 4.88 -2.96
C PHE A 26 5.15 5.19 -3.79
N TYR A 27 5.75 4.19 -4.44
CA TYR A 27 6.96 4.37 -5.23
C TYR A 27 7.07 3.33 -6.36
N TRP A 28 8.06 3.53 -7.23
CA TRP A 28 8.40 2.62 -8.32
C TRP A 28 9.78 2.03 -8.05
N THR A 29 9.93 0.73 -8.28
CA THR A 29 11.21 0.03 -8.15
C THR A 29 11.60 -0.59 -9.48
N MET A 30 12.90 -0.57 -9.80
CA MET A 30 13.42 -1.25 -10.99
C MET A 30 13.54 -2.74 -10.69
N ALA A 31 12.97 -3.58 -11.54
CA ALA A 31 13.16 -5.03 -11.48
C ALA A 31 14.30 -5.47 -12.39
N GLY A 32 14.78 -6.71 -12.19
CA GLY A 32 15.88 -7.26 -13.00
C GLY A 32 15.56 -7.44 -14.49
N ASP A 33 14.29 -7.34 -14.87
CA ASP A 33 13.81 -7.34 -16.26
C ASP A 33 13.93 -5.96 -16.95
N GLY A 34 14.51 -4.97 -16.28
CA GLY A 34 14.67 -3.61 -16.80
C GLY A 34 13.39 -2.77 -16.76
N TYR A 35 12.28 -3.31 -16.23
CA TYR A 35 11.03 -2.58 -16.09
C TYR A 35 10.80 -2.11 -14.65
N LYS A 36 10.11 -0.98 -14.53
CA LYS A 36 9.63 -0.45 -13.26
C LYS A 36 8.35 -1.17 -12.83
N ARG A 37 8.28 -1.51 -11.54
CA ARG A 37 7.09 -2.08 -10.89
C ARG A 37 6.58 -1.16 -9.79
N PRO A 38 5.26 -0.97 -9.68
CA PRO A 38 4.67 -0.12 -8.66
C PRO A 38 4.70 -0.82 -7.30
N VAL A 39 4.91 -0.04 -6.24
CA VAL A 39 4.94 -0.54 -4.87
C VAL A 39 4.12 0.38 -3.98
N PHE A 40 3.22 -0.22 -3.19
CA PHE A 40 2.73 0.38 -1.95
C PHE A 40 3.46 -0.27 -0.77
N CYS A 41 3.91 0.53 0.18
CA CYS A 41 4.62 0.06 1.36
C CYS A 41 4.10 0.78 2.61
N LEU A 42 3.89 0.04 3.69
CA LEU A 42 3.74 0.57 5.04
C LEU A 42 4.90 0.01 5.88
N LYS A 43 5.72 0.88 6.45
CA LYS A 43 6.89 0.50 7.22
C LYS A 43 6.88 1.25 8.54
N MET A 44 6.90 0.52 9.65
CA MET A 44 6.87 1.07 11.01
C MET A 44 7.93 0.38 11.87
N PRO A 45 8.37 0.98 13.00
CA PRO A 45 9.25 0.30 13.94
C PRO A 45 8.71 -1.08 14.37
N ILE A 46 9.59 -2.04 14.65
CA ILE A 46 9.17 -3.43 14.93
C ILE A 46 8.17 -3.57 16.08
N ARG A 47 8.17 -2.66 17.06
CA ARG A 47 7.18 -2.64 18.15
C ARG A 47 5.73 -2.55 17.66
N ASP A 48 5.54 -2.03 16.45
CA ASP A 48 4.24 -1.83 15.79
C ASP A 48 3.93 -2.97 14.81
N TYR A 49 4.60 -4.12 14.91
CA TYR A 49 4.42 -5.27 14.00
C TYR A 49 2.96 -5.74 13.93
N ASN A 50 2.31 -5.91 15.08
CA ASN A 50 0.91 -6.32 15.15
C ASN A 50 -0.01 -5.29 14.49
N LEU A 51 0.27 -3.99 14.66
CA LEU A 51 -0.48 -2.93 14.00
C LEU A 51 -0.35 -3.01 12.46
N VAL A 52 0.85 -3.29 11.95
CA VAL A 52 1.05 -3.48 10.49
C VAL A 52 0.31 -4.72 9.98
N MET A 53 0.26 -5.80 10.78
CA MET A 53 -0.57 -6.97 10.46
C MET A 53 -2.07 -6.65 10.48
N ASP A 54 -2.54 -5.89 11.47
CA ASP A 54 -3.94 -5.48 11.57
C ASP A 54 -4.33 -4.60 10.39
N VAL A 55 -3.46 -3.68 9.94
CA VAL A 55 -3.68 -2.90 8.72
C VAL A 55 -3.78 -3.81 7.49
N ARG A 56 -2.88 -4.79 7.35
CA ARG A 56 -2.97 -5.77 6.25
C ARG A 56 -4.31 -6.50 6.26
N ASP A 57 -4.70 -7.01 7.41
CA ASP A 57 -5.90 -7.83 7.58
C ASP A 57 -7.17 -6.98 7.35
N SER A 58 -7.23 -5.76 7.88
CA SER A 58 -8.33 -4.81 7.67
C SER A 58 -8.48 -4.36 6.21
N LEU A 59 -7.39 -4.27 5.46
CA LEU A 59 -7.45 -4.02 4.02
C LEU A 59 -7.84 -5.27 3.22
N GLY A 60 -7.84 -6.46 3.83
CA GLY A 60 -8.07 -7.73 3.12
C GLY A 60 -6.87 -8.18 2.28
N LEU A 61 -5.66 -7.71 2.59
CA LEU A 61 -4.41 -8.05 1.89
C LEU A 61 -3.84 -9.40 2.35
N THR A 62 -4.68 -10.44 2.43
CA THR A 62 -4.34 -11.73 3.05
C THR A 62 -3.28 -12.52 2.28
N SER A 63 -3.06 -12.21 1.00
CA SER A 63 -2.00 -12.78 0.17
C SER A 63 -0.63 -12.13 0.41
N GLU A 64 -0.58 -10.97 1.07
CA GLU A 64 0.64 -10.23 1.32
C GLU A 64 1.22 -10.60 2.69
N LYS A 65 2.55 -10.64 2.80
CA LYS A 65 3.22 -10.88 4.08
C LYS A 65 3.69 -9.56 4.71
N VAL A 66 3.67 -9.52 6.04
CA VAL A 66 4.42 -8.51 6.80
C VAL A 66 5.80 -9.10 7.06
N TYR A 67 6.83 -8.34 6.74
CA TYR A 67 8.22 -8.77 6.86
C TYR A 67 8.90 -8.00 8.00
N GLU A 68 9.79 -8.68 8.72
CA GLU A 68 10.82 -8.02 9.51
C GLU A 68 11.93 -7.53 8.59
N TYR A 69 12.33 -6.26 8.74
CA TYR A 69 13.28 -5.59 7.86
C TYR A 69 14.29 -4.78 8.68
N HIS A 70 15.58 -5.06 8.49
CA HIS A 70 16.67 -4.36 9.15
C HIS A 70 17.36 -3.40 8.17
N HIS A 71 17.47 -2.12 8.54
CA HIS A 71 18.14 -1.12 7.70
C HIS A 71 18.68 0.04 8.54
N GLY A 72 19.95 0.40 8.31
CA GLY A 72 20.59 1.52 9.02
C GLY A 72 20.60 1.36 10.54
N GLY A 73 20.83 0.14 11.04
CA GLY A 73 20.83 -0.17 12.47
C GLY A 73 19.44 -0.15 13.13
N ARG A 74 18.35 -0.06 12.35
CA ARG A 74 16.98 -0.05 12.85
C ARG A 74 16.21 -1.27 12.38
N HIS A 75 15.28 -1.72 13.23
CA HIS A 75 14.43 -2.89 12.98
C HIS A 75 12.97 -2.44 12.75
N TYR A 76 12.38 -2.89 11.65
CA TYR A 76 11.08 -2.48 11.16
C TYR A 76 10.16 -3.68 10.88
N ALA A 77 8.85 -3.46 11.06
CA ALA A 77 7.80 -4.23 10.42
C ALA A 77 7.45 -3.57 9.08
N MET A 78 7.36 -4.35 8.00
CA MET A 78 7.16 -3.84 6.65
C MET A 78 6.11 -4.66 5.90
N LEU A 79 4.97 -4.03 5.59
CA LEU A 79 4.01 -4.53 4.61
C LEU A 79 4.37 -3.96 3.24
N ILE A 80 4.64 -4.83 2.27
CA ILE A 80 4.97 -4.43 0.90
C ILE A 80 4.00 -5.09 -0.09
N VAL A 81 3.30 -4.28 -0.87
CA VAL A 81 2.27 -4.72 -1.80
C VAL A 81 2.70 -4.42 -3.22
N ARG A 82 2.86 -5.49 -4.02
CA ARG A 82 3.25 -5.42 -5.43
C ARG A 82 2.33 -6.26 -6.33
N ASN A 83 1.53 -7.15 -5.76
CA ASN A 83 0.64 -8.01 -6.51
C ASN A 83 -0.40 -7.18 -7.28
N ILE A 84 -0.64 -7.54 -8.54
CA ILE A 84 -1.60 -6.84 -9.42
C ILE A 84 -3.01 -6.85 -8.83
N GLY A 85 -3.48 -8.00 -8.33
CA GLY A 85 -4.79 -8.13 -7.71
C GLY A 85 -4.94 -7.24 -6.49
N SER A 86 -3.96 -7.28 -5.57
CA SER A 86 -3.95 -6.45 -4.36
C SER A 86 -3.94 -4.96 -4.69
N LEU A 87 -3.09 -4.51 -5.61
CA LEU A 87 -3.03 -3.09 -5.98
C LEU A 87 -4.33 -2.62 -6.65
N LYS A 88 -4.85 -3.40 -7.60
CA LYS A 88 -6.02 -3.03 -8.42
C LYS A 88 -7.31 -3.08 -7.61
N ASN A 89 -7.51 -4.13 -6.84
CA ASN A 89 -8.82 -4.41 -6.24
C ASN A 89 -8.93 -3.85 -4.82
N ILE A 90 -7.80 -3.63 -4.14
CA ILE A 90 -7.77 -3.26 -2.72
C ILE A 90 -7.11 -1.90 -2.52
N VAL A 91 -5.80 -1.78 -2.77
CA VAL A 91 -5.01 -0.60 -2.39
C VAL A 91 -5.52 0.67 -3.06
N ILE A 92 -5.65 0.66 -4.39
CA ILE A 92 -6.08 1.85 -5.14
C ILE A 92 -7.52 2.22 -4.77
N PRO A 93 -8.51 1.30 -4.82
CA PRO A 93 -9.89 1.66 -4.54
C PRO A 93 -10.17 2.12 -3.11
N LEU A 94 -9.51 1.51 -2.12
CA LEU A 94 -9.79 1.81 -0.72
C LEU A 94 -9.04 3.06 -0.23
N LEU A 95 -7.80 3.26 -0.68
CA LEU A 95 -6.97 4.34 -0.17
C LEU A 95 -7.17 5.65 -0.94
N TRP A 96 -7.25 5.64 -2.27
CA TRP A 96 -7.30 6.87 -3.08
C TRP A 96 -8.31 7.91 -2.57
N PRO A 97 -9.58 7.56 -2.29
CA PRO A 97 -10.57 8.54 -1.86
C PRO A 97 -10.28 9.15 -0.48
N LYS A 98 -9.47 8.48 0.34
CA LYS A 98 -9.21 8.85 1.75
C LYS A 98 -7.84 9.51 1.95
N LEU A 99 -6.96 9.47 0.95
CA LEU A 99 -5.66 10.15 1.05
C LEU A 99 -5.83 11.67 1.03
N SER A 100 -4.99 12.37 1.80
CA SER A 100 -4.95 13.82 1.86
C SER A 100 -3.50 14.35 1.83
N GLY A 101 -3.37 15.67 1.70
CA GLY A 101 -2.08 16.38 1.81
C GLY A 101 -0.99 15.88 0.84
N TYR A 102 0.23 15.76 1.36
CA TYR A 102 1.38 15.30 0.57
C TYR A 102 1.20 13.86 0.06
N LYS A 103 0.57 12.97 0.84
CA LYS A 103 0.38 11.57 0.44
C LYS A 103 -0.52 11.44 -0.78
N LYS A 104 -1.59 12.25 -0.86
CA LYS A 104 -2.46 12.29 -2.04
C LYS A 104 -1.68 12.66 -3.30
N ARG A 105 -0.80 13.68 -3.23
CA ARG A 105 0.05 14.08 -4.35
C ARG A 105 1.06 13.00 -4.74
N GLN A 106 1.68 12.33 -3.75
CA GLN A 106 2.58 11.20 -4.00
C GLN A 106 1.84 10.07 -4.72
N PHE A 107 0.63 9.74 -4.29
CA PHE A 107 -0.20 8.74 -4.95
C PHE A 107 -0.53 9.13 -6.39
N GLN A 108 -0.95 10.38 -6.64
CA GLN A 108 -1.25 10.85 -8.00
C GLN A 108 -0.02 10.74 -8.92
N TRP A 109 1.14 11.17 -8.44
CA TRP A 109 2.39 11.03 -9.20
C TRP A 109 2.69 9.56 -9.49
N TRP A 110 2.59 8.70 -8.47
CA TRP A 110 2.79 7.27 -8.59
C TRP A 110 1.82 6.65 -9.61
N PHE A 111 0.54 7.02 -9.56
CA PHE A 111 -0.51 6.52 -10.45
C PHE A 111 -0.28 6.96 -11.91
N LYS A 112 0.11 8.21 -12.14
CA LYS A 112 0.37 8.73 -13.50
C LYS A 112 1.50 7.99 -14.23
N GLN A 113 2.39 7.30 -13.51
CA GLN A 113 3.48 6.52 -14.13
C GLN A 113 3.03 5.16 -14.69
N PHE A 114 1.82 4.69 -14.39
CA PHE A 114 1.35 3.40 -14.94
C PHE A 114 1.37 3.38 -16.48
N LYS A 115 1.12 4.50 -17.16
CA LYS A 115 1.18 4.62 -18.63
C LYS A 115 2.60 4.75 -19.21
N SER A 116 3.65 4.81 -18.37
CA SER A 116 5.03 4.99 -18.84
C SER A 116 5.52 3.76 -19.62
N SER A 117 6.32 3.99 -20.66
CA SER A 117 7.00 2.91 -21.40
C SER A 117 7.98 2.11 -20.54
N ALA A 118 8.53 2.74 -19.49
CA ALA A 118 9.40 2.08 -18.52
C ALA A 118 8.64 1.18 -17.54
N THR A 119 7.32 1.30 -17.44
CA THR A 119 6.48 0.46 -16.56
C THR A 119 6.36 -0.93 -17.16
N ASN A 120 6.44 -1.96 -16.31
CA ASN A 120 6.22 -3.34 -16.72
C ASN A 120 4.84 -3.48 -17.40
N PRO A 121 4.76 -4.07 -18.61
CA PRO A 121 3.52 -4.12 -19.39
C PRO A 121 2.29 -4.62 -18.64
N SER A 122 2.46 -5.57 -17.72
CA SER A 122 1.36 -6.15 -16.93
C SER A 122 0.65 -5.15 -16.02
N TYR A 123 1.23 -3.98 -15.74
CA TYR A 123 0.62 -2.95 -14.89
C TYR A 123 0.02 -1.79 -15.69
N ARG A 124 0.35 -1.63 -16.97
CA ARG A 124 0.02 -0.39 -17.72
C ARG A 124 -1.49 -0.13 -17.80
N PHE A 125 -2.29 -1.20 -17.83
CA PHE A 125 -3.74 -1.13 -17.90
C PHE A 125 -4.38 -0.42 -16.68
N PHE A 126 -3.67 -0.33 -15.54
CA PHE A 126 -4.18 0.34 -14.34
C PHE A 126 -4.58 1.78 -14.63
N HIS A 127 -3.78 2.49 -15.44
CA HIS A 127 -4.07 3.87 -15.76
C HIS A 127 -5.44 4.03 -16.42
N ASP A 128 -5.96 3.06 -17.16
CA ASP A 128 -7.27 3.23 -17.80
C ASP A 128 -8.40 2.55 -17.00
N ALA A 129 -8.06 1.51 -16.22
CA ALA A 129 -9.01 0.75 -15.42
C ALA A 129 -9.77 1.57 -14.36
N PHE A 130 -9.21 2.70 -13.92
CA PHE A 130 -9.83 3.55 -12.90
C PHE A 130 -10.50 4.81 -13.44
N ARG A 131 -10.50 5.02 -14.76
CA ARG A 131 -10.94 6.30 -15.35
C ARG A 131 -12.38 6.65 -15.07
N LEU A 132 -13.26 5.64 -15.15
CA LEU A 132 -14.68 5.82 -14.84
C LEU A 132 -14.95 5.90 -13.34
N LYS A 133 -14.16 5.18 -12.52
CA LYS A 133 -14.38 5.07 -11.08
C LYS A 133 -13.83 6.28 -10.31
N PHE A 134 -12.69 6.81 -10.74
CA PHE A 134 -11.95 7.90 -10.10
C PHE A 134 -11.56 8.96 -11.13
N PRO A 135 -12.53 9.71 -11.70
CA PRO A 135 -12.25 10.73 -12.70
C PRO A 135 -11.35 11.86 -12.17
N ASP A 136 -11.35 12.10 -10.86
CA ASP A 136 -10.51 13.10 -10.17
C ASP A 136 -9.01 12.71 -10.08
N LEU A 137 -8.68 11.48 -10.46
CA LEU A 137 -7.29 10.98 -10.50
C LEU A 137 -6.57 11.33 -11.81
N TYR A 138 -7.29 11.84 -12.81
CA TYR A 138 -6.80 12.15 -14.17
C TYR A 138 -6.58 13.65 -14.33
#